data_AF-A0A537UBE8-F1
#
_entry.id   AF-A0A537UBE8-F1
#
_cell.length_a   1.000
_cell.length_b   1.000
_cell.length_c   1.000
_cell.angle_alpha   90.00
_cell.angle_beta   90.00
_cell.angle_gamma   90.00
#
_symmetry.space_group_name_H-M   'P 1'
#
loop_
_entity.id
_entity.type
_entity.pdbx_description
1 polymer ?
#
loop_
_entity_poly.entity_id
_entity_poly.type
_entity_poly.pdbx_seq_one_letter_code
_entity_poly.pdbx_strand_id
1 'polypeptide(L)'
;MAGMVTRLHLQADQSGSYRGMSAQYSGEGFADMYFNVEAVAPEKFSEWVDAARNVGVELNVTTYAALAKPSASIAPFTYRAVAPDLFDSIMVSEMQSDDAMCRRNSTSMRAEK
;
A
#
# COMPACT_ATOMS: atom_id res chain seq x y z
N MET A 1 -6.91 7.35 -3.67
CA MET A 1 -8.15 7.53 -2.91
C MET A 1 -8.66 6.14 -2.59
N ALA A 2 -9.15 5.90 -1.37
CA ALA A 2 -9.65 4.57 -0.98
C ALA A 2 -10.79 4.13 -1.92
N GLY A 3 -10.84 2.84 -2.26
CA GLY A 3 -11.86 2.27 -3.15
C GLY A 3 -11.75 2.66 -4.64
N MET A 4 -10.69 3.35 -5.07
CA MET A 4 -10.49 3.73 -6.48
C MET A 4 -9.11 3.35 -7.01
N VAL A 5 -9.08 2.90 -8.28
CA VAL A 5 -7.86 2.57 -9.00
C VAL A 5 -7.42 3.76 -9.86
N THR A 6 -6.22 4.28 -9.60
CA THR A 6 -5.54 5.23 -10.49
C THR A 6 -4.52 4.50 -11.37
N ARG A 7 -4.29 5.00 -12.59
CA ARG A 7 -3.29 4.44 -13.53
C ARG A 7 -2.17 5.44 -13.74
N LEU A 8 -0.94 4.93 -13.74
CA LEU A 8 0.28 5.72 -13.96
C LEU A 8 1.18 4.99 -14.95
N HIS A 9 1.69 5.71 -15.94
CA HIS A 9 2.66 5.23 -16.91
C HIS A 9 3.99 5.95 -16.68
N LEU A 10 5.08 5.20 -16.56
CA LEU A 10 6.41 5.73 -16.28
C LEU A 10 7.46 5.04 -17.15
N GLN A 11 8.53 5.77 -17.45
CA GLN A 11 9.75 5.26 -18.08
C GLN A 11 10.94 5.97 -17.44
N ALA A 12 11.99 5.23 -17.11
CA ALA A 12 13.27 5.79 -16.69
C ALA A 12 14.21 5.82 -17.90
N ASP A 13 14.68 7.01 -18.27
CA ASP A 13 15.57 7.17 -19.43
C ASP A 13 17.02 6.77 -19.13
N GLN A 14 17.39 6.75 -17.85
CA GLN A 14 18.74 6.40 -17.39
C GLN A 14 18.66 5.46 -16.19
N SER A 15 19.66 4.60 -16.05
CA SER A 15 19.79 3.77 -14.84
C SER A 15 20.22 4.63 -13.66
N GLY A 16 19.68 4.33 -12.47
CA GLY A 16 20.00 5.05 -11.25
C GLY A 16 18.92 4.91 -10.17
N SER A 17 19.18 5.53 -9.03
CA SER A 17 18.25 5.57 -7.90
C SER A 17 17.46 6.88 -7.92
N TYR A 18 16.13 6.77 -7.96
CA TYR A 18 15.21 7.90 -7.97
C TYR A 18 14.45 7.97 -6.65
N ARG A 19 14.45 9.15 -6.01
CA ARG A 19 13.71 9.36 -4.76
C ARG A 19 12.25 9.72 -5.04
N GLY A 20 11.34 8.90 -4.56
CA GLY A 20 9.90 9.16 -4.49
C GLY A 20 9.48 9.60 -3.08
N MET A 21 8.41 10.40 -3.01
CA MET A 21 7.81 10.83 -1.75
C MET A 21 6.30 10.98 -1.91
N SER A 22 5.57 10.86 -0.79
CA SER A 22 4.16 11.26 -0.77
C SER A 22 4.05 12.79 -0.87
N ALA A 23 3.28 13.26 -1.85
CA ALA A 23 3.06 14.70 -2.07
C ALA A 23 1.87 15.26 -1.26
N GLN A 24 1.07 14.39 -0.65
CA GLN A 24 -0.18 14.76 0.03
C GLN A 24 -0.13 14.37 1.50
N TYR A 25 -0.30 15.38 2.37
CA TYR A 25 -0.26 15.18 3.81
C TYR A 25 -1.29 14.13 4.25
N SER A 26 -0.82 13.11 4.98
CA SER A 26 -1.61 11.93 5.37
C SER A 26 -1.60 11.67 6.88
N GLY A 27 -1.11 12.62 7.69
CA GLY A 27 -1.06 12.51 9.15
C GLY A 27 0.32 12.18 9.72
N GLU A 28 0.34 11.51 10.87
CA GLU A 28 1.55 11.11 11.57
C GLU A 28 2.39 10.15 10.71
N GLY A 29 3.72 10.30 10.74
CA GLY A 29 4.65 9.53 9.90
C GLY A 29 4.78 10.01 8.45
N PHE A 30 4.00 11.01 8.01
CA PHE A 30 4.04 11.54 6.63
C PHE A 30 5.44 11.98 6.17
N ALA A 31 6.22 12.62 7.06
CA ALA A 31 7.56 13.10 6.73
C ALA A 31 8.53 11.96 6.34
N ASP A 32 8.27 10.75 6.85
CA ASP A 32 9.06 9.56 6.58
C ASP A 32 8.52 8.73 5.40
N MET A 33 7.43 9.15 4.76
CA MET A 33 6.83 8.46 3.60
C MET A 33 7.59 8.76 2.29
N TYR A 34 8.85 8.36 2.25
CA TYR A 34 9.67 8.35 1.04
C TYR A 34 10.03 6.91 0.65
N PHE A 35 10.31 6.71 -0.63
CA PHE A 35 10.76 5.44 -1.17
C PHE A 35 11.79 5.68 -2.27
N ASN A 36 12.67 4.72 -2.49
CA ASN A 36 13.63 4.78 -3.59
C ASN A 36 13.18 3.82 -4.70
N VAL A 37 13.33 4.26 -5.94
CA VAL A 37 13.07 3.48 -7.15
C VAL A 37 14.41 3.24 -7.82
N GLU A 38 14.79 1.97 -7.96
CA GLU A 38 16.01 1.57 -8.64
C GLU A 38 15.70 1.24 -10.10
N ALA A 39 16.19 2.08 -11.03
CA ALA A 39 16.14 1.80 -12.46
C ALA A 39 17.41 1.03 -12.85
N VAL A 40 17.28 -0.28 -13.05
CA VAL A 40 18.39 -1.19 -13.30
C VAL A 40 18.25 -1.88 -14.65
N ALA A 41 19.35 -2.49 -15.13
CA ALA A 41 19.32 -3.34 -16.31
C ALA A 41 18.42 -4.58 -16.10
N PRO A 42 17.83 -5.16 -17.17
CA PRO A 42 16.91 -6.30 -17.07
C PRO A 42 17.46 -7.49 -16.30
N GLU A 43 18.75 -7.79 -16.44
CA GLU A 43 19.42 -8.92 -15.79
C GLU A 43 19.46 -8.71 -14.27
N LYS A 44 19.78 -7.49 -13.83
CA LYS A 44 19.77 -7.11 -12.41
C LYS A 44 18.36 -7.11 -11.82
N PHE A 45 17.36 -6.76 -12.62
CA PHE A 45 15.97 -6.90 -12.21
C PHE A 45 15.59 -8.36 -11.98
N SER A 46 15.96 -9.28 -12.89
CA SER A 46 15.70 -10.71 -12.69
C SER A 46 16.39 -11.28 -11.45
N GLU A 47 17.67 -10.93 -11.22
CA GLU A 47 18.41 -11.34 -10.01
C GLU A 47 17.69 -10.87 -8.73
N TRP A 48 17.18 -9.64 -8.71
CA TRP A 48 16.43 -9.10 -7.58
C TRP A 48 15.10 -9.82 -7.36
N VAL A 49 14.36 -10.13 -8.43
CA VAL A 49 13.09 -10.88 -8.34
C VAL A 49 13.34 -12.27 -7.76
N ASP A 50 14.37 -12.97 -8.22
CA ASP A 50 14.71 -14.30 -7.72
C ASP A 50 15.12 -14.26 -6.24
N ALA A 51 15.91 -13.26 -5.84
CA ALA A 51 16.26 -13.07 -4.43
C ALA A 51 15.02 -12.80 -3.57
N ALA A 52 14.12 -11.92 -4.03
CA ALA A 52 12.89 -11.59 -3.31
C ALA A 52 11.97 -12.81 -3.13
N ARG A 53 11.86 -13.66 -4.16
CA ARG A 53 11.05 -14.90 -4.12
C ARG A 53 11.62 -15.96 -3.19
N ASN A 54 12.90 -15.91 -2.87
CA ASN A 54 13.55 -16.87 -1.98
C ASN A 54 13.51 -16.45 -0.50
N VAL A 55 13.16 -15.20 -0.19
CA VAL A 55 13.24 -14.64 1.16
C VAL A 55 11.88 -14.12 1.64
N GLY A 56 11.53 -14.43 2.89
CA GLY A 56 10.39 -13.84 3.59
C GLY A 56 9.12 -14.66 3.56
N VAL A 57 8.03 -14.06 4.03
CA VAL A 57 6.70 -14.68 4.14
C VAL A 57 5.85 -14.33 2.91
N GLU A 58 4.76 -15.06 2.72
CA GLU A 58 3.74 -14.72 1.72
C GLU A 58 2.89 -13.53 2.20
N LEU A 59 2.62 -12.59 1.31
CA LEU A 59 1.68 -11.49 1.52
C LEU A 59 0.26 -11.97 1.21
N ASN A 60 -0.48 -12.36 2.25
CA ASN A 60 -1.91 -12.68 2.24
C ASN A 60 -2.71 -11.68 3.10
N VAL A 61 -4.03 -11.88 3.20
CA VAL A 61 -4.95 -11.00 3.96
C VAL A 61 -4.51 -10.82 5.42
N THR A 62 -4.05 -11.88 6.09
CA THR A 62 -3.62 -11.82 7.49
C THR A 62 -2.32 -11.03 7.65
N THR A 63 -1.31 -11.30 6.82
CA THR A 63 -0.05 -10.54 6.85
C THR A 63 -0.24 -9.10 6.40
N TYR A 64 -1.17 -8.85 5.48
CA TYR A 64 -1.55 -7.51 5.06
C TYR A 64 -2.21 -6.72 6.22
N ALA A 65 -3.11 -7.36 6.97
CA ALA A 65 -3.71 -6.72 8.17
C ALA A 65 -2.66 -6.37 9.25
N ALA A 66 -1.57 -7.15 9.34
CA ALA A 66 -0.44 -6.80 10.20
C ALA A 66 0.38 -5.62 9.63
N LEU A 67 0.62 -5.62 8.32
CA LEU A 67 1.33 -4.57 7.59
C LEU A 67 0.60 -3.22 7.62
N ALA A 68 -0.73 -3.24 7.54
CA ALA A 68 -1.58 -2.04 7.47
C ALA A 68 -1.73 -1.32 8.82
N LYS A 69 -1.18 -1.86 9.91
CA LYS A 69 -1.18 -1.18 11.21
C LYS A 69 -0.35 0.11 11.14
N PRO A 70 -0.75 1.18 11.85
CA PRO A 70 0.03 2.42 11.90
C PRO A 70 1.49 2.16 12.26
N SER A 71 2.40 2.67 11.44
CA SER A 71 3.85 2.55 11.61
C SER A 71 4.54 3.76 10.98
N ALA A 72 5.79 3.99 11.38
CA ALA A 72 6.61 5.07 10.83
C ALA A 72 8.06 4.58 10.67
N SER A 73 8.74 5.08 9.63
CA SER A 73 10.17 4.84 9.39
C SER A 73 10.57 3.35 9.37
N ILE A 74 9.84 2.54 8.58
CA ILE A 74 10.13 1.11 8.44
C ILE A 74 11.21 0.89 7.37
N ALA A 75 12.24 0.09 7.71
CA ALA A 75 13.27 -0.29 6.75
C ALA A 75 12.69 -1.16 5.63
N PRO A 76 13.20 -1.08 4.38
CA PRO A 76 12.69 -1.89 3.28
C PRO A 76 12.84 -3.40 3.52
N PHE A 77 11.81 -4.17 3.17
CA PHE A 77 11.82 -5.63 3.21
C PHE A 77 10.95 -6.22 2.09
N THR A 78 11.08 -7.52 1.84
CA THR A 78 10.41 -8.22 0.74
C THR A 78 9.44 -9.29 1.23
N TYR A 79 8.46 -9.61 0.38
CA TYR A 79 7.60 -10.79 0.51
C TYR A 79 7.90 -11.76 -0.63
N ARG A 80 7.92 -13.06 -0.34
CA ARG A 80 8.28 -14.08 -1.34
C ARG A 80 7.21 -14.32 -2.39
N ALA A 81 5.96 -14.10 -2.02
CA ALA A 81 4.78 -14.38 -2.82
C ALA A 81 3.65 -13.46 -2.38
N VAL A 82 2.65 -13.32 -3.22
CA VAL A 82 1.43 -12.55 -2.96
C VAL A 82 0.24 -13.46 -3.22
N ALA A 83 -0.73 -13.47 -2.31
CA ALA A 83 -1.96 -14.22 -2.48
C ALA A 83 -2.71 -13.75 -3.74
N PRO A 84 -3.36 -14.67 -4.49
CA PRO A 84 -4.15 -14.29 -5.65
C PRO A 84 -5.27 -13.32 -5.26
N ASP A 85 -5.59 -12.38 -6.13
CA ASP A 85 -6.67 -11.40 -5.99
C ASP A 85 -6.59 -10.51 -4.73
N LEU A 86 -5.43 -10.45 -4.06
CA LEU A 86 -5.26 -9.64 -2.84
C LEU A 86 -5.58 -8.17 -3.08
N PHE A 87 -5.12 -7.60 -4.20
CA PHE A 87 -5.39 -6.21 -4.54
C PHE A 87 -6.89 -5.92 -4.68
N ASP A 88 -7.62 -6.79 -5.37
CA ASP A 88 -9.07 -6.65 -5.55
C ASP A 88 -9.81 -6.81 -4.22
N SER A 89 -9.35 -7.71 -3.35
CA SER A 89 -9.91 -7.87 -2.00
C SER A 89 -9.76 -6.62 -1.14
N ILE A 90 -8.61 -5.93 -1.23
CA ILE A 90 -8.36 -4.66 -0.53
C ILE A 90 -9.30 -3.58 -1.07
N MET A 91 -9.45 -3.49 -2.39
CA MET A 91 -10.35 -2.51 -3.02
C MET A 91 -11.80 -2.67 -2.55
N VAL A 92 -12.31 -3.91 -2.52
CA VAL A 92 -13.67 -4.21 -2.07
C VAL A 92 -13.88 -3.91 -0.58
N SER A 93 -12.89 -4.21 0.27
CA SER A 93 -12.96 -3.94 1.71
C SER A 93 -13.14 -2.45 2.02
N GLU A 94 -12.46 -1.58 1.27
CA GLU A 94 -12.60 -0.12 1.44
C GLU A 94 -13.99 0.36 1.00
N MET A 95 -14.53 -0.18 -0.11
CA MET A 95 -15.89 0.15 -0.56
C MET A 95 -16.97 -0.26 0.46
N GLN A 96 -16.77 -1.34 1.21
CA GLN A 96 -17.70 -1.80 2.25
C GLN A 96 -17.54 -1.03 3.56
N SER A 97 -16.33 -0.56 3.88
CA SER A 97 -16.04 0.22 5.09
C SER A 97 -16.75 1.58 5.08
N ASP A 98 -16.90 2.19 3.90
CA ASP A 98 -17.68 3.41 3.71
C ASP A 98 -19.19 3.20 4.00
N ASP A 99 -19.80 2.08 3.56
CA ASP A 99 -21.21 1.78 3.86
C ASP A 99 -21.44 1.49 5.36
N ALA A 100 -20.45 0.87 6.03
CA ALA A 100 -20.49 0.60 7.47
C ALA A 100 -20.25 1.85 8.35
N MET A 101 -19.53 2.86 7.84
CA MET A 101 -19.45 4.17 8.49
C MET A 101 -20.73 4.98 8.30
N CYS A 102 -21.36 4.94 7.12
CA CYS A 102 -22.63 5.63 6.87
C CYS A 102 -23.83 5.08 7.67
N ARG A 103 -23.80 3.82 8.15
CA ARG A 103 -24.87 3.27 9.01
C ARG A 103 -24.77 3.62 10.50
N ARG A 104 -23.65 4.18 10.97
CA ARG A 104 -23.43 4.47 12.40
C ARG A 104 -23.90 5.83 12.88
N ASN A 105 -24.34 6.72 11.98
CA ASN A 105 -24.85 8.06 12.35
C ASN A 105 -26.37 8.23 12.15
N SER A 106 -27.18 7.21 12.45
CA SER A 106 -28.63 7.37 12.59
C SER A 106 -29.07 7.12 14.03
N THR A 107 -28.75 8.06 14.91
CA THR A 107 -29.55 8.29 16.12
C THR A 107 -29.54 9.77 16.47
N SER A 108 -30.22 10.57 15.65
CA SER A 108 -30.68 11.88 16.07
C SER A 108 -31.78 11.68 17.11
N MET A 109 -31.39 11.56 18.39
CA MET A 109 -32.34 11.73 19.49
C MET A 109 -32.61 13.22 19.65
N ARG A 110 -33.60 13.69 18.89
CA ARG A 110 -34.32 14.93 19.15
C ARG A 110 -35.17 14.71 20.40
N ALA A 111 -34.62 14.99 21.58
CA ALA A 111 -35.39 15.04 22.81
C ALA A 111 -36.01 16.45 22.93
N GLU A 112 -37.29 16.55 22.61
CA GLU A 112 -38.15 17.63 23.09
C GLU A 112 -38.37 17.47 24.60
N LYS A 113 -38.04 18.50 25.37
CA LYS A 113 -38.99 19.16 26.28
C LYS A 113 -38.48 20.53 26.74
#